data_AF-A0A1H9PVU6-F1
#
_entry.id   AF-A0A1H9PVU6-F1
#
_cell.length_a   1.000
_cell.length_b   1.000
_cell.length_c   1.000
_cell.angle_alpha   90.00
_cell.angle_beta   90.00
_cell.angle_gamma   90.00
#
_symmetry.space_group_name_H-M   'P 1'
#
loop_
_entity.id
_entity.type
_entity.pdbx_description
1 polymer ?
#
loop_
_entity_poly.entity_id
_entity_poly.type
_entity_poly.pdbx_seq_one_letter_code
_entity_poly.pdbx_strand_id
1 'polypeptide(L)'
;MRMYPEPTGEVRMSLSLHFAAGSHDGMIREHNEDSGYAGPRLLAVADGMGGQAAGEVASSEVISAMVQLDEDIPGSDILTSLGTTVQRANDQLRVMVEEDPQLEGMGTTLTALLWTGRRLGLVHVGDSRAYLLRDGQLTQITQDHTWVQRLVDEGRITEEEATTHPQRSLLMRALGSGDHVEPDLSIREVRAGDRYLLCSDGLSAVVSHQTIEETLAGYHGPQDTVQELIQLALRGGGPDNITCIVADVLDVDALSPEDTVHGRLNDTPVIVGAVAESQQAPGGDSTARSTPAARAAELGRGGGVPPQGGSAASEGFGPPNADPAPPTGEFGPYTDEDFAKPGKRKGRWLKRSLWIALALAVAGGGLYGGYRWTQTQYYVGANEDHVALYRGINQELAGVKLHKVDQDHPEIELKYLAGFQRKELRETIAMNSRDEARAKLDELSAQSEVCKIVAEQKNSGGSGDSGDSGDKDKGDKSKDSGDGAGDSEKKRKDEQNAPGDATTGGTGTGTAGVGEAGNGVGTVAHTAFTSGSTNDTTDAASSTPSPSPELSEKQQELAKQCTGP
;
A
#
# COMPACT_ATOMS: atom_id res chain seq x y z
N MET A 1 -50.58 48.82 -33.64
CA MET A 1 -49.24 48.61 -33.04
C MET A 1 -49.24 47.17 -32.51
N ARG A 2 -48.58 46.22 -33.19
CA ARG A 2 -48.39 44.86 -32.65
C ARG A 2 -47.20 44.91 -31.71
N MET A 3 -47.38 44.53 -30.44
CA MET A 3 -46.24 44.14 -29.62
C MET A 3 -45.75 42.79 -30.13
N TYR A 4 -44.45 42.67 -30.38
CA TYR A 4 -43.78 41.39 -30.22
C TYR A 4 -43.44 41.27 -28.72
N PRO A 5 -43.64 40.11 -28.07
CA PRO A 5 -42.98 39.86 -26.79
C PRO A 5 -41.47 39.80 -27.04
N GLU A 6 -40.67 40.42 -26.16
CA GLU A 6 -39.22 40.31 -26.27
C GLU A 6 -38.76 38.90 -25.89
N PRO A 7 -37.73 38.35 -26.56
CA PRO A 7 -37.16 37.06 -26.20
C PRO A 7 -36.30 37.19 -24.95
N THR A 8 -36.92 37.23 -23.77
CA THR A 8 -36.24 36.98 -22.48
C THR A 8 -35.92 35.49 -22.35
N GLY A 9 -35.15 34.97 -23.31
CA GLY A 9 -34.69 33.59 -23.38
C GLY A 9 -33.51 33.35 -22.46
N GLU A 10 -33.77 33.28 -21.16
CA GLU A 10 -32.97 32.40 -20.32
C GLU A 10 -33.22 30.96 -20.81
N VAL A 11 -32.36 30.48 -21.70
CA VAL A 11 -32.34 29.06 -22.08
C VAL A 11 -31.94 28.30 -20.82
N ARG A 12 -32.93 27.67 -20.17
CA ARG A 12 -32.75 26.89 -18.95
C ARG A 12 -32.19 25.50 -19.25
N MET A 13 -31.05 25.46 -19.93
CA MET A 13 -30.29 24.27 -20.35
C MET A 13 -30.50 23.10 -19.36
N SER A 14 -31.47 22.23 -19.65
CA SER A 14 -31.85 21.15 -18.73
C SER A 14 -30.95 19.94 -18.98
N LEU A 15 -29.70 20.07 -18.57
CA LEU A 15 -28.67 19.05 -18.74
C LEU A 15 -28.95 17.84 -17.83
N SER A 16 -28.87 16.66 -18.43
CA SER A 16 -29.09 15.34 -17.84
C SER A 16 -27.90 14.40 -18.13
N LEU A 17 -27.78 13.32 -17.37
CA LEU A 17 -26.78 12.27 -17.60
C LEU A 17 -27.46 11.01 -18.14
N HIS A 18 -26.98 10.52 -19.28
CA HIS A 18 -27.31 9.20 -19.80
C HIS A 18 -26.08 8.30 -19.62
N PHE A 19 -26.16 7.31 -18.74
CA PHE A 19 -24.99 6.56 -18.28
C PHE A 19 -25.20 5.05 -18.37
N ALA A 20 -24.09 4.32 -18.40
CA ALA A 20 -24.02 2.88 -18.19
C ALA A 20 -22.76 2.54 -17.39
N ALA A 21 -22.82 1.44 -16.64
CA ALA A 21 -21.71 0.89 -15.87
C ALA A 21 -21.52 -0.60 -16.21
N GLY A 22 -20.29 -1.09 -16.10
CA GLY A 22 -19.96 -2.50 -16.26
C GLY A 22 -18.73 -2.86 -15.44
N SER A 23 -18.67 -4.11 -14.99
CA SER A 23 -17.53 -4.70 -14.28
C SER A 23 -17.32 -6.14 -14.76
N HIS A 24 -16.09 -6.62 -14.74
CA HIS A 24 -15.71 -7.99 -15.06
C HIS A 24 -14.39 -8.35 -14.35
N ASP A 25 -14.31 -9.55 -13.79
CA ASP A 25 -13.22 -10.06 -12.94
C ASP A 25 -11.86 -10.23 -13.67
N GLY A 26 -11.76 -9.85 -14.94
CA GLY A 26 -10.63 -10.15 -15.81
C GLY A 26 -10.60 -11.62 -16.26
N MET A 27 -9.37 -12.14 -16.43
CA MET A 27 -9.07 -13.54 -16.77
C MET A 27 -7.98 -14.17 -15.88
N ILE A 28 -7.47 -13.44 -14.87
CA ILE A 28 -6.35 -13.87 -14.02
C ILE A 28 -6.69 -13.82 -12.52
N ARG A 29 -7.47 -12.84 -12.05
CA ARG A 29 -7.93 -12.78 -10.64
C ARG A 29 -8.95 -13.90 -10.37
N GLU A 30 -9.05 -14.34 -9.10
CA GLU A 30 -10.05 -15.35 -8.67
C GLU A 30 -11.38 -14.73 -8.23
N HIS A 31 -11.37 -13.44 -7.89
CA HIS A 31 -12.50 -12.64 -7.41
C HIS A 31 -12.44 -11.23 -8.00
N ASN A 32 -13.52 -10.46 -7.80
CA ASN A 32 -13.67 -9.10 -8.29
C ASN A 32 -13.67 -8.11 -7.12
N GLU A 33 -12.55 -7.42 -6.94
CA GLU A 33 -12.34 -6.45 -5.85
C GLU A 33 -12.74 -5.01 -6.25
N ASP A 34 -13.00 -4.76 -7.54
CA ASP A 34 -13.59 -3.49 -8.01
C ASP A 34 -15.03 -3.29 -7.48
N SER A 35 -15.42 -2.03 -7.31
CA SER A 35 -16.79 -1.60 -7.02
C SER A 35 -17.16 -0.37 -7.85
N GLY A 36 -18.39 -0.32 -8.38
CA GLY A 36 -18.85 0.80 -9.20
C GLY A 36 -20.31 1.16 -9.01
N TYR A 37 -20.60 2.46 -9.11
CA TYR A 37 -21.95 3.04 -9.04
C TYR A 37 -22.13 4.12 -10.11
N ALA A 38 -23.22 4.04 -10.87
CA ALA A 38 -23.65 5.11 -11.76
C ALA A 38 -25.13 5.43 -11.51
N GLY A 39 -25.43 6.67 -11.13
CA GLY A 39 -26.79 7.18 -10.90
C GLY A 39 -27.00 8.52 -11.61
N PRO A 40 -28.23 9.08 -11.56
CA PRO A 40 -28.58 10.34 -12.23
C PRO A 40 -27.74 11.55 -11.81
N ARG A 41 -27.02 11.47 -10.68
CA ARG A 41 -26.19 12.55 -10.15
C ARG A 41 -24.77 12.12 -9.80
N LEU A 42 -24.53 10.88 -9.37
CA LEU A 42 -23.24 10.36 -8.94
C LEU A 42 -22.72 9.27 -9.89
N LEU A 43 -21.48 9.41 -10.34
CA LEU A 43 -20.70 8.35 -10.98
C LEU A 43 -19.49 8.06 -10.07
N ALA A 44 -19.21 6.82 -9.72
CA ALA A 44 -18.09 6.45 -8.86
C ALA A 44 -17.52 5.07 -9.20
N VAL A 45 -16.19 4.96 -9.21
CA VAL A 45 -15.43 3.70 -9.30
C VAL A 45 -14.42 3.67 -8.16
N ALA A 46 -14.30 2.51 -7.52
CA ALA A 46 -13.33 2.22 -6.46
C ALA A 46 -12.70 0.86 -6.76
N ASP A 47 -11.38 0.83 -6.90
CA ASP A 47 -10.57 -0.35 -7.22
C ASP A 47 -10.02 -0.90 -5.89
N GLY A 48 -10.40 -2.12 -5.53
CA GLY A 48 -10.17 -2.69 -4.20
C GLY A 48 -8.87 -3.48 -4.12
N MET A 49 -8.10 -3.26 -3.06
CA MET A 49 -6.86 -3.99 -2.82
C MET A 49 -6.75 -4.48 -1.37
N GLY A 50 -6.15 -5.65 -1.18
CA GLY A 50 -5.85 -6.15 0.16
C GLY A 50 -5.37 -7.60 0.19
N GLY A 51 -5.53 -8.22 1.36
CA GLY A 51 -5.25 -9.63 1.60
C GLY A 51 -6.43 -10.54 1.24
N GLN A 52 -6.77 -11.47 2.15
CA GLN A 52 -7.87 -12.43 1.96
C GLN A 52 -9.23 -11.71 1.83
N ALA A 53 -9.74 -11.55 0.60
CA ALA A 53 -11.05 -10.94 0.30
C ALA A 53 -11.24 -9.56 0.96
N ALA A 54 -10.17 -8.77 1.05
CA ALA A 54 -10.19 -7.50 1.79
C ALA A 54 -10.39 -6.28 0.88
N GLY A 55 -10.01 -6.36 -0.41
CA GLY A 55 -10.29 -5.31 -1.38
C GLY A 55 -11.78 -5.18 -1.71
N GLU A 56 -12.50 -6.32 -1.84
CA GLU A 56 -13.95 -6.33 -2.09
C GLU A 56 -14.75 -5.62 -0.97
N VAL A 57 -14.31 -5.76 0.29
CA VAL A 57 -14.92 -5.09 1.45
C VAL A 57 -14.62 -3.58 1.39
N ALA A 58 -13.36 -3.22 1.14
CA ALA A 58 -12.92 -1.83 1.13
C ALA A 58 -13.59 -1.00 0.03
N SER A 59 -13.61 -1.51 -1.21
CA SER A 59 -14.23 -0.82 -2.36
C SER A 59 -15.76 -0.74 -2.20
N SER A 60 -16.39 -1.78 -1.65
CA SER A 60 -17.83 -1.82 -1.44
C SER A 60 -18.31 -0.86 -0.35
N GLU A 61 -17.58 -0.72 0.77
CA GLU A 61 -17.92 0.24 1.82
C GLU A 61 -17.74 1.69 1.33
N VAL A 62 -16.66 1.98 0.60
CA VAL A 62 -16.41 3.32 0.04
C VAL A 62 -17.49 3.72 -0.96
N ILE A 63 -17.87 2.84 -1.89
CA ILE A 63 -18.98 3.12 -2.81
C ILE A 63 -20.29 3.29 -2.02
N SER A 64 -20.58 2.44 -1.04
CA SER A 64 -21.80 2.51 -0.21
C SER A 64 -21.91 3.82 0.60
N ALA A 65 -20.80 4.38 1.06
CA ALA A 65 -20.75 5.71 1.65
C ALA A 65 -21.05 6.81 0.61
N MET A 66 -20.48 6.69 -0.59
CA MET A 66 -20.65 7.67 -1.68
C MET A 66 -22.06 7.72 -2.24
N VAL A 67 -22.80 6.60 -2.36
CA VAL A 67 -24.18 6.53 -2.90
C VAL A 67 -25.13 7.56 -2.25
N GLN A 68 -24.92 7.90 -0.99
CA GLN A 68 -25.74 8.88 -0.24
C GLN A 68 -25.73 10.28 -0.89
N LEU A 69 -24.73 10.61 -1.71
CA LEU A 69 -24.62 11.86 -2.46
C LEU A 69 -25.47 11.90 -3.75
N ASP A 70 -26.00 10.77 -4.21
CA ASP A 70 -26.94 10.71 -5.34
C ASP A 70 -28.35 11.14 -4.90
N GLU A 71 -28.82 10.64 -3.75
CA GLU A 71 -30.15 10.92 -3.20
C GLU A 71 -30.32 12.40 -2.75
N ASP A 72 -29.33 12.95 -2.04
CA ASP A 72 -29.38 14.34 -1.56
C ASP A 72 -28.90 15.34 -2.61
N ILE A 73 -29.55 16.52 -2.67
CA ILE A 73 -29.03 17.70 -3.37
C ILE A 73 -28.18 18.51 -2.38
N PRO A 74 -26.86 18.67 -2.58
CA PRO A 74 -26.04 19.50 -1.71
C PRO A 74 -26.54 20.95 -1.66
N GLY A 75 -27.14 21.33 -0.53
CA GLY A 75 -27.31 22.74 -0.14
C GLY A 75 -26.00 23.37 0.37
N SER A 76 -25.04 22.51 0.73
CA SER A 76 -23.63 22.78 1.01
C SER A 76 -22.80 22.96 -0.26
N ASP A 77 -21.56 23.43 -0.11
CA ASP A 77 -20.58 23.36 -1.19
C ASP A 77 -20.30 21.90 -1.61
N ILE A 78 -20.11 21.71 -2.92
CA ILE A 78 -19.96 20.39 -3.55
C ILE A 78 -18.64 19.71 -3.15
N LEU A 79 -17.54 20.46 -3.07
CA LEU A 79 -16.23 19.90 -2.70
C LEU A 79 -16.19 19.55 -1.20
N THR A 80 -16.77 20.42 -0.37
CA THR A 80 -16.97 20.16 1.06
C THR A 80 -17.79 18.89 1.28
N SER A 81 -18.83 18.67 0.48
CA SER A 81 -19.70 17.48 0.58
C SER A 81 -18.94 16.21 0.16
N LEU A 82 -18.23 16.24 -0.98
CA LEU A 82 -17.37 15.14 -1.43
C LEU A 82 -16.28 14.80 -0.41
N GLY A 83 -15.47 15.78 0.00
CA GLY A 83 -14.37 15.58 0.95
C GLY A 83 -14.83 15.06 2.32
N THR A 84 -16.00 15.51 2.80
CA THR A 84 -16.59 14.99 4.05
C THR A 84 -16.97 13.52 3.92
N THR A 85 -17.58 13.11 2.81
CA THR A 85 -17.95 11.70 2.58
C THR A 85 -16.73 10.81 2.39
N VAL A 86 -15.67 11.29 1.70
CA VAL A 86 -14.42 10.52 1.53
C VAL A 86 -13.66 10.35 2.83
N GLN A 87 -13.52 11.40 3.65
CA GLN A 87 -12.93 11.28 4.99
C GLN A 87 -13.74 10.31 5.86
N ARG A 88 -15.07 10.43 5.84
CA ARG A 88 -15.98 9.51 6.57
C ARG A 88 -15.81 8.05 6.11
N ALA A 89 -15.67 7.80 4.81
CA ALA A 89 -15.44 6.46 4.28
C ALA A 89 -14.08 5.91 4.74
N ASN A 90 -13.01 6.71 4.72
CA ASN A 90 -11.70 6.33 5.28
C ASN A 90 -11.78 6.01 6.79
N ASP A 91 -12.54 6.79 7.55
CA ASP A 91 -12.80 6.54 8.97
C ASP A 91 -13.59 5.24 9.20
N GLN A 92 -14.55 4.91 8.33
CA GLN A 92 -15.30 3.64 8.37
C GLN A 92 -14.38 2.44 8.07
N LEU A 93 -13.52 2.53 7.05
CA LEU A 93 -12.51 1.50 6.76
C LEU A 93 -11.58 1.25 7.95
N ARG A 94 -11.09 2.32 8.61
CA ARG A 94 -10.22 2.17 9.79
C ARG A 94 -10.94 1.45 10.94
N VAL A 95 -12.21 1.79 11.22
CA VAL A 95 -13.00 1.10 12.25
C VAL A 95 -13.16 -0.39 11.93
N MET A 96 -13.35 -0.77 10.65
CA MET A 96 -13.40 -2.19 10.26
C MET A 96 -12.08 -2.94 10.53
N VAL A 97 -10.92 -2.31 10.31
CA VAL A 97 -9.60 -2.90 10.66
C VAL A 97 -9.37 -2.95 12.17
N GLU A 98 -9.89 -1.97 12.93
CA GLU A 98 -9.86 -1.99 14.40
C GLU A 98 -10.76 -3.11 14.98
N GLU A 99 -11.87 -3.47 14.30
CA GLU A 99 -12.79 -4.54 14.71
C GLU A 99 -12.36 -5.95 14.25
N ASP A 100 -11.84 -6.11 13.02
CA ASP A 100 -11.22 -7.36 12.55
C ASP A 100 -9.80 -7.14 11.96
N PRO A 101 -8.74 -7.44 12.72
CA PRO A 101 -7.36 -7.37 12.25
C PRO A 101 -7.01 -8.26 11.05
N GLN A 102 -7.88 -9.16 10.59
CA GLN A 102 -7.67 -9.87 9.32
C GLN A 102 -7.84 -8.96 8.09
N LEU A 103 -8.45 -7.78 8.27
CA LEU A 103 -8.55 -6.72 7.27
C LEU A 103 -7.31 -5.78 7.28
N GLU A 104 -6.28 -6.07 8.07
CA GLU A 104 -5.04 -5.27 8.08
C GLU A 104 -4.42 -5.19 6.68
N GLY A 105 -4.20 -3.97 6.20
CA GLY A 105 -3.72 -3.70 4.84
C GLY A 105 -4.79 -3.66 3.76
N MET A 106 -6.09 -3.72 4.10
CA MET A 106 -7.15 -3.40 3.15
C MET A 106 -7.13 -1.93 2.73
N GLY A 107 -7.50 -1.66 1.49
CA GLY A 107 -7.65 -0.31 0.98
C GLY A 107 -8.32 -0.29 -0.38
N THR A 108 -8.58 0.91 -0.88
CA THR A 108 -9.19 1.09 -2.21
C THR A 108 -8.88 2.46 -2.78
N THR A 109 -8.87 2.56 -4.11
CA THR A 109 -8.93 3.86 -4.79
C THR A 109 -10.32 4.48 -4.65
N LEU A 110 -10.47 5.73 -5.08
CA LEU A 110 -11.79 6.29 -5.36
C LEU A 110 -11.67 7.36 -6.43
N THR A 111 -12.42 7.21 -7.51
CA THR A 111 -12.64 8.27 -8.50
C THR A 111 -14.13 8.46 -8.68
N ALA A 112 -14.63 9.66 -8.37
CA ALA A 112 -16.05 9.96 -8.47
C ALA A 112 -16.37 11.37 -8.99
N LEU A 113 -17.46 11.46 -9.75
CA LEU A 113 -18.02 12.66 -10.37
C LEU A 113 -19.43 12.89 -9.82
N LEU A 114 -19.67 14.03 -9.17
CA LEU A 114 -20.97 14.42 -8.60
C LEU A 114 -21.58 15.62 -9.35
N TRP A 115 -22.85 15.47 -9.74
CA TRP A 115 -23.64 16.41 -10.54
C TRP A 115 -24.48 17.36 -9.67
N THR A 116 -24.57 18.62 -10.10
CA THR A 116 -25.45 19.63 -9.48
C THR A 116 -26.30 20.41 -10.50
N GLY A 117 -26.52 19.83 -11.69
CA GLY A 117 -27.27 20.47 -12.80
C GLY A 117 -26.49 21.55 -13.57
N ARG A 118 -25.47 22.17 -12.95
CA ARG A 118 -24.69 23.28 -13.53
C ARG A 118 -23.17 23.13 -13.39
N ARG A 119 -22.72 22.19 -12.58
CA ARG A 119 -21.30 21.93 -12.23
C ARG A 119 -21.12 20.46 -11.90
N LEU A 120 -19.92 19.97 -12.21
CA LEU A 120 -19.46 18.64 -11.81
C LEU A 120 -18.34 18.81 -10.77
N GLY A 121 -18.44 18.09 -9.66
CA GLY A 121 -17.38 17.95 -8.67
C GLY A 121 -16.65 16.63 -8.91
N LEU A 122 -15.33 16.69 -9.10
CA LEU A 122 -14.45 15.53 -9.14
C LEU A 122 -13.79 15.36 -7.77
N VAL A 123 -13.77 14.13 -7.27
CA VAL A 123 -12.92 13.67 -6.17
C VAL A 123 -12.10 12.46 -6.64
N HIS A 124 -10.81 12.42 -6.29
CA HIS A 124 -9.88 11.39 -6.74
C HIS A 124 -8.84 11.01 -5.68
N VAL A 125 -8.64 9.70 -5.50
CA VAL A 125 -7.57 9.05 -4.72
C VAL A 125 -7.15 7.78 -5.47
N GLY A 126 -5.85 7.54 -5.62
CA GLY A 126 -5.32 6.33 -6.26
C GLY A 126 -5.06 6.51 -7.76
N ASP A 127 -5.15 5.44 -8.54
CA ASP A 127 -4.79 5.42 -9.97
C ASP A 127 -5.95 5.06 -10.91
N SER A 128 -7.11 4.67 -10.40
CA SER A 128 -8.34 4.58 -11.19
C SER A 128 -8.70 5.96 -11.78
N ARG A 129 -8.96 6.02 -13.08
CA ARG A 129 -8.91 7.26 -13.86
C ARG A 129 -10.29 7.80 -14.22
N ALA A 130 -10.37 9.11 -14.45
CA ALA A 130 -11.48 9.72 -15.18
C ALA A 130 -10.99 10.52 -16.39
N TYR A 131 -11.76 10.44 -17.47
CA TYR A 131 -11.54 11.11 -18.74
C TYR A 131 -12.77 11.93 -19.15
N LEU A 132 -12.54 12.99 -19.91
CA LEU A 132 -13.54 13.76 -20.63
C LEU A 132 -13.21 13.71 -22.13
N LEU A 133 -14.14 13.21 -22.94
CA LEU A 133 -14.19 13.43 -24.38
C LEU A 133 -15.04 14.68 -24.64
N ARG A 134 -14.42 15.72 -25.23
CA ARG A 134 -15.08 16.96 -25.65
C ARG A 134 -14.54 17.39 -27.00
N ASP A 135 -15.40 17.86 -27.90
CA ASP A 135 -15.04 18.35 -29.25
C ASP A 135 -14.17 17.36 -30.07
N GLY A 136 -14.30 16.05 -29.79
CA GLY A 136 -13.54 14.98 -30.43
C GLY A 136 -12.11 14.77 -29.91
N GLN A 137 -11.76 15.31 -28.74
CA GLN A 137 -10.47 15.09 -28.06
C GLN A 137 -10.68 14.48 -26.67
N LEU A 138 -9.99 13.39 -26.37
CA LEU A 138 -9.96 12.76 -25.05
C LEU A 138 -8.95 13.47 -24.15
N THR A 139 -9.34 13.79 -22.92
CA THR A 139 -8.47 14.43 -21.92
C THR A 139 -8.64 13.71 -20.59
N GLN A 140 -7.53 13.28 -19.97
CA GLN A 140 -7.56 12.77 -18.60
C GLN A 140 -7.79 13.95 -17.63
N ILE A 141 -8.72 13.79 -16.70
CA ILE A 141 -9.08 14.85 -15.73
C ILE A 141 -8.61 14.55 -14.29
N THR A 142 -8.14 13.33 -14.04
CA THR A 142 -7.43 12.86 -12.84
C THR A 142 -5.91 12.77 -13.08
N GLN A 143 -5.11 12.76 -12.01
CA GLN A 143 -3.66 12.55 -12.06
C GLN A 143 -3.31 11.41 -11.09
N ASP A 144 -2.89 10.27 -11.64
CA ASP A 144 -2.68 9.02 -10.92
C ASP A 144 -1.76 9.18 -9.70
N HIS A 145 -2.18 8.72 -8.53
CA HIS A 145 -1.37 8.72 -7.31
C HIS A 145 -0.40 7.53 -7.25
N THR A 146 0.31 7.25 -8.35
CA THR A 146 1.34 6.19 -8.44
C THR A 146 2.75 6.72 -8.21
N TRP A 147 3.66 5.81 -7.86
CA TRP A 147 5.10 6.11 -7.79
C TRP A 147 5.67 6.54 -9.15
N VAL A 148 5.17 5.98 -10.26
CA VAL A 148 5.67 6.34 -11.59
C VAL A 148 5.17 7.70 -12.07
N GLN A 149 3.93 8.09 -11.76
CA GLN A 149 3.45 9.45 -12.05
C GLN A 149 4.33 10.48 -11.34
N ARG A 150 4.66 10.24 -10.06
CA ARG A 150 5.61 11.09 -9.32
C ARG A 150 6.99 11.16 -9.99
N LEU A 151 7.50 10.07 -10.58
CA LEU A 151 8.77 10.09 -11.32
C LEU A 151 8.68 10.89 -12.64
N VAL A 152 7.52 10.90 -13.30
CA VAL A 152 7.24 11.77 -14.46
C VAL A 152 7.15 13.24 -14.02
N ASP A 153 6.44 13.53 -12.93
CA ASP A 153 6.29 14.87 -12.36
C ASP A 153 7.63 15.46 -11.89
N GLU A 154 8.51 14.62 -11.32
CA GLU A 154 9.90 14.97 -10.96
C GLU A 154 10.83 15.07 -12.19
N GLY A 155 10.36 14.77 -13.40
CA GLY A 155 11.13 14.81 -14.65
C GLY A 155 12.23 13.75 -14.74
N ARG A 156 12.06 12.62 -14.04
CA ARG A 156 13.08 11.56 -13.86
C ARG A 156 12.93 10.38 -14.82
N ILE A 157 11.73 10.18 -15.35
CA ILE A 157 11.39 9.24 -16.43
C ILE A 157 10.41 9.94 -17.39
N THR A 158 10.27 9.45 -18.61
CA THR A 158 9.21 9.90 -19.53
C THR A 158 7.89 9.16 -19.28
N GLU A 159 6.79 9.67 -19.85
CA GLU A 159 5.46 9.04 -19.78
C GLU A 159 5.49 7.65 -20.45
N GLU A 160 6.20 7.50 -21.57
CA GLU A 160 6.39 6.21 -22.25
C GLU A 160 7.18 5.22 -21.36
N GLU A 161 8.23 5.68 -20.67
CA GLU A 161 8.98 4.86 -19.72
C GLU A 161 8.11 4.42 -18.54
N ALA A 162 7.24 5.29 -18.02
CA ALA A 162 6.31 4.98 -16.94
C ALA A 162 5.38 3.80 -17.29
N THR A 163 4.86 3.72 -18.52
CA THR A 163 3.96 2.61 -18.95
C THR A 163 4.61 1.22 -18.87
N THR A 164 5.94 1.14 -19.00
CA THR A 164 6.71 -0.11 -18.99
C THR A 164 7.48 -0.36 -17.69
N HIS A 165 7.39 0.56 -16.72
CA HIS A 165 8.14 0.49 -15.48
C HIS A 165 7.68 -0.67 -14.58
N PRO A 166 8.60 -1.45 -13.96
CA PRO A 166 8.23 -2.60 -13.13
C PRO A 166 7.38 -2.30 -11.88
N GLN A 167 7.32 -1.03 -11.45
CA GLN A 167 6.53 -0.57 -10.30
C GLN A 167 5.44 0.44 -10.74
N ARG A 168 4.84 0.25 -11.92
CA ARG A 168 3.83 1.18 -12.46
C ARG A 168 2.56 1.27 -11.58
N SER A 169 1.97 0.15 -11.20
CA SER A 169 0.81 0.07 -10.29
C SER A 169 1.23 0.10 -8.80
N LEU A 170 2.32 0.80 -8.46
CA LEU A 170 2.70 1.05 -7.06
C LEU A 170 2.03 2.33 -6.58
N LEU A 171 0.90 2.18 -5.90
CA LEU A 171 0.14 3.27 -5.31
C LEU A 171 0.93 4.00 -4.20
N MET A 172 0.77 5.32 -4.17
CA MET A 172 1.32 6.24 -3.17
C MET A 172 0.24 6.85 -2.26
N ARG A 173 -1.04 6.77 -2.67
CA ARG A 173 -2.23 7.16 -1.90
C ARG A 173 -3.37 6.19 -2.21
N ALA A 174 -4.11 5.80 -1.17
CA ALA A 174 -5.36 5.05 -1.25
C ALA A 174 -6.17 5.30 0.04
N LEU A 175 -7.45 4.99 0.02
CA LEU A 175 -8.29 4.92 1.22
C LEU A 175 -7.96 3.65 2.02
N GLY A 176 -8.04 3.70 3.34
CA GLY A 176 -7.69 2.62 4.26
C GLY A 176 -6.20 2.57 4.67
N SER A 177 -5.29 3.12 3.85
CA SER A 177 -3.84 3.04 4.08
C SER A 177 -3.26 4.02 5.12
N GLY A 178 -4.08 4.80 5.84
CA GLY A 178 -3.61 5.72 6.87
C GLY A 178 -4.70 6.59 7.53
N ASP A 179 -4.32 7.29 8.61
CA ASP A 179 -5.21 8.07 9.48
C ASP A 179 -6.01 9.16 8.73
N HIS A 180 -5.36 9.84 7.79
CA HIS A 180 -5.93 10.91 6.99
C HIS A 180 -5.51 10.77 5.53
N VAL A 181 -6.47 10.98 4.63
CA VAL A 181 -6.26 11.00 3.18
C VAL A 181 -6.63 12.39 2.68
N GLU A 182 -5.73 13.00 1.90
CA GLU A 182 -5.97 14.24 1.17
C GLU A 182 -6.41 13.89 -0.27
N PRO A 183 -7.72 13.89 -0.59
CA PRO A 183 -8.19 13.61 -1.93
C PRO A 183 -8.06 14.84 -2.85
N ASP A 184 -7.79 14.60 -4.13
CA ASP A 184 -7.75 15.66 -5.12
C ASP A 184 -9.19 16.08 -5.47
N LEU A 185 -9.55 17.31 -5.07
CA LEU A 185 -10.91 17.88 -5.22
C LEU A 185 -10.91 19.01 -6.25
N SER A 186 -11.75 18.91 -7.29
CA SER A 186 -11.88 19.99 -8.30
C SER A 186 -13.30 20.16 -8.83
N ILE A 187 -13.67 21.39 -9.21
CA ILE A 187 -14.92 21.69 -9.94
C ILE A 187 -14.62 21.82 -11.42
N ARG A 188 -15.44 21.19 -12.27
CA ARG A 188 -15.35 21.29 -13.74
C ARG A 188 -16.62 21.91 -14.33
N GLU A 189 -16.44 22.66 -15.41
CA GLU A 189 -17.54 23.16 -16.27
C GLU A 189 -18.00 22.05 -17.21
N VAL A 190 -19.31 21.87 -17.32
CA VAL A 190 -19.94 20.86 -18.19
C VAL A 190 -20.75 21.53 -19.29
N ARG A 191 -20.81 20.88 -20.46
CA ARG A 191 -21.49 21.30 -21.67
C ARG A 191 -22.30 20.12 -22.23
N ALA A 192 -23.34 20.42 -22.99
CA ALA A 192 -24.07 19.39 -23.74
C ALA A 192 -23.13 18.72 -24.76
N GLY A 193 -23.20 17.40 -24.88
CA GLY A 193 -22.31 16.61 -25.75
C GLY A 193 -20.96 16.22 -25.13
N ASP A 194 -20.68 16.59 -23.87
CA ASP A 194 -19.58 16.00 -23.10
C ASP A 194 -19.84 14.50 -22.87
N ARG A 195 -18.82 13.66 -23.08
CA ARG A 195 -18.84 12.23 -22.72
C ARG A 195 -17.75 11.96 -21.69
N TYR A 196 -18.14 11.47 -20.51
CA TYR A 196 -17.23 11.09 -19.43
C TYR A 196 -16.98 9.58 -19.44
N LEU A 197 -15.77 9.18 -19.05
CA LEU A 197 -15.39 7.81 -18.72
C LEU A 197 -14.75 7.78 -17.33
N LEU A 198 -15.14 6.86 -16.46
CA LEU A 198 -14.40 6.47 -15.26
C LEU A 198 -13.97 5.00 -15.43
N CYS A 199 -12.78 4.61 -14.93
CA CYS A 199 -12.35 3.21 -14.95
C CYS A 199 -11.28 2.83 -13.89
N SER A 200 -11.23 1.56 -13.50
CA SER A 200 -10.12 0.96 -12.74
C SER A 200 -8.83 0.81 -13.58
N ASP A 201 -7.71 0.45 -12.93
CA ASP A 201 -6.40 0.27 -13.58
C ASP A 201 -6.50 -0.74 -14.74
N GLY A 202 -7.25 -1.84 -14.55
CA GLY A 202 -7.32 -2.97 -15.47
C GLY A 202 -7.93 -2.68 -16.85
N LEU A 203 -8.60 -1.54 -17.05
CA LEU A 203 -8.91 -1.03 -18.39
C LEU A 203 -7.68 -0.33 -19.00
N SER A 204 -7.15 0.68 -18.30
CA SER A 204 -6.15 1.61 -18.85
C SER A 204 -4.71 1.05 -18.89
N ALA A 205 -4.44 -0.03 -18.15
CA ALA A 205 -3.17 -0.75 -18.14
C ALA A 205 -2.95 -1.66 -19.37
N VAL A 206 -4.02 -1.93 -20.15
CA VAL A 206 -3.98 -2.78 -21.37
C VAL A 206 -4.67 -2.17 -22.60
N VAL A 207 -5.61 -1.24 -22.45
CA VAL A 207 -6.22 -0.50 -23.58
C VAL A 207 -5.58 0.87 -23.70
N SER A 208 -4.99 1.17 -24.85
CA SER A 208 -4.26 2.43 -25.07
C SER A 208 -5.17 3.66 -25.08
N HIS A 209 -4.65 4.84 -24.73
CA HIS A 209 -5.38 6.10 -24.76
C HIS A 209 -6.07 6.36 -26.11
N GLN A 210 -5.36 6.14 -27.24
CA GLN A 210 -5.92 6.27 -28.58
C GLN A 210 -7.09 5.29 -28.80
N THR A 211 -6.97 4.04 -28.34
CA THR A 211 -8.04 3.05 -28.47
C THR A 211 -9.26 3.42 -27.62
N ILE A 212 -9.06 4.00 -26.44
CA ILE A 212 -10.14 4.54 -25.59
C ILE A 212 -10.80 5.74 -26.29
N GLU A 213 -10.02 6.66 -26.87
CA GLU A 213 -10.53 7.81 -27.63
C GLU A 213 -11.36 7.38 -28.84
N GLU A 214 -10.84 6.47 -29.67
CA GLU A 214 -11.55 5.91 -30.84
C GLU A 214 -12.86 5.21 -30.43
N THR A 215 -12.87 4.49 -29.31
CA THR A 215 -14.06 3.78 -28.80
C THR A 215 -15.11 4.76 -28.24
N LEU A 216 -14.68 5.77 -27.46
CA LEU A 216 -15.56 6.80 -26.91
C LEU A 216 -16.11 7.75 -28.00
N ALA A 217 -15.35 8.01 -29.07
CA ALA A 217 -15.77 8.82 -30.21
C ALA A 217 -16.71 8.07 -31.18
N GLY A 218 -16.91 6.76 -31.00
CA GLY A 218 -17.86 5.96 -31.76
C GLY A 218 -19.32 6.39 -31.51
N TYR A 219 -20.17 6.23 -32.54
CA TYR A 219 -21.61 6.55 -32.52
C TYR A 219 -22.46 5.55 -31.70
N HIS A 220 -21.89 5.01 -30.63
CA HIS A 220 -22.48 4.02 -29.75
C HIS A 220 -23.06 4.67 -28.49
N GLY A 221 -24.12 4.07 -27.94
CA GLY A 221 -24.65 4.46 -26.65
C GLY A 221 -23.75 3.97 -25.50
N PRO A 222 -23.78 4.60 -24.31
CA PRO A 222 -22.91 4.25 -23.18
C PRO A 222 -22.85 2.76 -22.87
N GLN A 223 -23.99 2.05 -22.96
CA GLN A 223 -24.08 0.63 -22.67
C GLN A 223 -23.27 -0.25 -23.65
N ASP A 224 -23.30 0.08 -24.94
CA ASP A 224 -22.51 -0.61 -25.97
C ASP A 224 -21.02 -0.27 -25.82
N THR A 225 -20.72 1.01 -25.58
CA THR A 225 -19.35 1.52 -25.37
C THR A 225 -18.68 0.87 -24.15
N VAL A 226 -19.40 0.71 -23.04
CA VAL A 226 -18.91 -0.04 -21.86
C VAL A 226 -18.60 -1.50 -22.21
N GLN A 227 -19.50 -2.18 -22.94
CA GLN A 227 -19.28 -3.57 -23.35
C GLN A 227 -18.10 -3.72 -24.32
N GLU A 228 -17.87 -2.74 -25.21
CA GLU A 228 -16.71 -2.74 -26.10
C GLU A 228 -15.39 -2.48 -25.34
N LEU A 229 -15.35 -1.51 -24.41
CA LEU A 229 -14.18 -1.24 -23.58
C LEU A 229 -13.77 -2.46 -22.75
N ILE A 230 -14.74 -3.15 -22.11
CA ILE A 230 -14.48 -4.40 -21.37
C ILE A 230 -13.96 -5.49 -22.31
N GLN A 231 -14.56 -5.66 -23.49
CA GLN A 231 -14.06 -6.61 -24.48
C GLN A 231 -12.65 -6.28 -24.98
N LEU A 232 -12.29 -5.00 -25.12
CA LEU A 232 -10.95 -4.57 -25.52
C LEU A 232 -9.92 -4.89 -24.42
N ALA A 233 -10.24 -4.68 -23.15
CA ALA A 233 -9.37 -5.06 -22.04
C ALA A 233 -9.17 -6.59 -21.94
N LEU A 234 -10.24 -7.37 -22.11
CA LEU A 234 -10.17 -8.84 -22.18
C LEU A 234 -9.33 -9.31 -23.39
N ARG A 235 -9.49 -8.69 -24.57
CA ARG A 235 -8.62 -8.96 -25.75
C ARG A 235 -7.16 -8.57 -25.50
N GLY A 236 -6.91 -7.55 -24.68
CA GLY A 236 -5.59 -7.14 -24.19
C GLY A 236 -4.96 -8.11 -23.18
N GLY A 237 -5.71 -9.12 -22.73
CA GLY A 237 -5.24 -10.18 -21.84
C GLY A 237 -5.96 -10.23 -20.49
N GLY A 238 -6.82 -9.25 -20.16
CA GLY A 238 -7.60 -9.19 -18.92
C GLY A 238 -6.79 -9.54 -17.66
N PRO A 239 -5.64 -8.87 -17.39
CA PRO A 239 -4.75 -9.27 -16.31
C PRO A 239 -5.32 -8.98 -14.92
N ASP A 240 -6.30 -8.09 -14.84
CA ASP A 240 -6.88 -7.59 -13.60
C ASP A 240 -8.41 -7.43 -13.71
N ASN A 241 -9.05 -7.02 -12.62
CA ASN A 241 -10.45 -6.61 -12.64
C ASN A 241 -10.65 -5.39 -13.55
N ILE A 242 -11.79 -5.31 -14.23
CA ILE A 242 -12.07 -4.31 -15.26
C ILE A 242 -13.44 -3.71 -14.99
N THR A 243 -13.47 -2.49 -14.45
CA THR A 243 -14.69 -1.74 -14.19
C THR A 243 -14.66 -0.40 -14.89
N CYS A 244 -15.74 -0.05 -15.58
CA CYS A 244 -15.86 1.24 -16.24
C CYS A 244 -17.29 1.77 -16.28
N ILE A 245 -17.39 3.10 -16.33
CA ILE A 245 -18.65 3.86 -16.38
C ILE A 245 -18.52 4.89 -17.50
N VAL A 246 -19.46 4.88 -18.45
CA VAL A 246 -19.56 5.88 -19.51
C VAL A 246 -20.81 6.72 -19.26
N ALA A 247 -20.72 8.04 -19.37
CA ALA A 247 -21.85 8.95 -19.19
C ALA A 247 -21.85 10.11 -20.19
N ASP A 248 -22.95 10.25 -20.92
CA ASP A 248 -23.21 11.31 -21.89
C ASP A 248 -24.02 12.45 -21.25
N VAL A 249 -23.60 13.69 -21.48
CA VAL A 249 -24.34 14.89 -21.03
C VAL A 249 -25.32 15.32 -22.11
N LEU A 250 -26.61 15.05 -21.90
CA LEU A 250 -27.68 15.36 -22.84
C LEU A 250 -28.43 16.63 -22.43
N ASP A 251 -28.62 17.55 -23.39
CA ASP A 251 -29.52 18.70 -23.24
C ASP A 251 -30.97 18.28 -23.53
N VAL A 252 -31.80 18.23 -22.49
CA VAL A 252 -33.19 17.75 -22.61
C VAL A 252 -34.08 18.75 -23.36
N ASP A 253 -33.72 20.04 -23.41
CA ASP A 253 -34.43 21.03 -24.23
C ASP A 253 -34.13 20.88 -25.74
N ALA A 254 -33.02 20.22 -26.09
CA ALA A 254 -32.62 19.94 -27.47
C ALA A 254 -33.11 18.56 -27.99
N LEU A 255 -33.53 17.65 -27.10
CA LEU A 255 -34.17 16.39 -27.47
C LEU A 255 -35.60 16.65 -27.98
N SER A 256 -35.99 16.03 -29.08
CA SER A 256 -37.36 16.19 -29.57
C SER A 256 -38.38 15.47 -28.67
N PRO A 257 -39.66 15.91 -28.64
CA PRO A 257 -40.75 15.17 -28.01
C PRO A 257 -40.99 13.75 -28.56
N GLU A 258 -40.31 13.40 -29.66
CA GLU A 258 -40.36 12.08 -30.32
C GLU A 258 -39.12 11.23 -29.96
N ASP A 259 -37.97 11.86 -29.66
CA ASP A 259 -36.75 11.22 -29.13
C ASP A 259 -36.83 10.88 -27.63
N THR A 260 -37.64 11.61 -26.88
CA THR A 260 -37.83 11.46 -25.42
C THR A 260 -38.70 10.26 -25.01
N VAL A 261 -39.14 9.44 -25.98
CA VAL A 261 -39.96 8.26 -25.74
C VAL A 261 -39.11 7.09 -25.21
N HIS A 262 -38.97 7.03 -23.88
CA HIS A 262 -38.60 5.85 -23.08
C HIS A 262 -37.24 5.16 -23.33
N GLY A 263 -36.30 5.73 -24.11
CA GLY A 263 -35.12 4.98 -24.58
C GLY A 263 -33.71 5.55 -24.32
N ARG A 264 -33.52 6.79 -23.84
CA ARG A 264 -32.19 7.44 -23.75
C ARG A 264 -31.86 8.15 -22.43
N LEU A 265 -32.66 7.96 -21.38
CA LEU A 265 -32.37 8.49 -20.05
C LEU A 265 -32.51 7.35 -19.04
N ASN A 266 -31.39 6.96 -18.43
CA ASN A 266 -31.35 5.97 -17.37
C ASN A 266 -31.57 6.68 -16.04
N ASP A 267 -32.83 6.86 -15.64
CA ASP A 267 -33.16 7.40 -14.31
C ASP A 267 -32.96 6.35 -13.18
N THR A 268 -32.58 5.11 -13.54
CA THR A 268 -32.36 4.00 -12.60
C THR A 268 -30.84 3.82 -12.35
N PRO A 269 -30.37 3.93 -11.10
CA PRO A 269 -28.96 3.68 -10.78
C PRO A 269 -28.52 2.24 -11.09
N VAL A 270 -27.29 2.11 -11.55
CA VAL A 270 -26.62 0.84 -11.88
C VAL A 270 -25.47 0.63 -10.90
N ILE A 271 -25.41 -0.56 -10.30
CA ILE A 271 -24.36 -0.98 -9.36
C ILE A 271 -23.62 -2.17 -9.96
N VAL A 272 -22.29 -2.18 -9.89
CA VAL A 272 -21.41 -3.20 -10.49
C VAL A 272 -20.23 -3.54 -9.56
N GLY A 273 -19.57 -4.67 -9.81
CA GLY A 273 -18.47 -5.18 -8.98
C GLY A 273 -18.93 -5.78 -7.65
N ALA A 274 -18.05 -5.82 -6.65
CA ALA A 274 -18.27 -6.45 -5.35
C ALA A 274 -19.57 -6.00 -4.65
N VAL A 275 -19.95 -4.72 -4.77
CA VAL A 275 -21.21 -4.17 -4.22
C VAL A 275 -22.46 -4.86 -4.77
N ALA A 276 -22.40 -5.34 -6.03
CA ALA A 276 -23.51 -6.02 -6.69
C ALA A 276 -23.56 -7.51 -6.34
N GLU A 277 -22.42 -8.15 -6.06
CA GLU A 277 -22.34 -9.57 -5.72
C GLU A 277 -22.67 -9.84 -4.25
N SER A 278 -22.13 -9.02 -3.33
CA SER A 278 -22.44 -9.05 -1.90
C SER A 278 -23.95 -8.92 -1.62
N GLN A 279 -24.67 -8.12 -2.41
CA GLN A 279 -26.13 -7.99 -2.35
C GLN A 279 -26.91 -9.20 -2.90
N GLN A 280 -26.27 -10.08 -3.67
CA GLN A 280 -26.90 -11.26 -4.27
C GLN A 280 -26.64 -12.56 -3.49
N ALA A 281 -25.70 -12.57 -2.53
CA ALA A 281 -25.30 -13.75 -1.76
C ALA A 281 -26.47 -14.36 -0.93
N PRO A 282 -26.98 -15.56 -1.26
CA PRO A 282 -28.19 -16.11 -0.65
C PRO A 282 -27.90 -16.83 0.67
N GLY A 283 -27.55 -16.07 1.72
CA GLY A 283 -27.31 -16.65 3.05
C GLY A 283 -27.05 -15.69 4.23
N GLY A 284 -26.78 -14.40 3.98
CA GLY A 284 -26.50 -13.42 5.04
C GLY A 284 -27.71 -13.11 5.95
N ASP A 285 -27.44 -12.84 7.24
CA ASP A 285 -28.48 -12.59 8.25
C ASP A 285 -29.13 -11.19 8.09
N SER A 286 -30.34 -11.03 8.64
CA SER A 286 -31.34 -10.07 8.14
C SER A 286 -31.22 -8.64 8.69
N THR A 287 -30.05 -8.00 8.58
CA THR A 287 -29.84 -6.57 8.94
C THR A 287 -29.65 -5.65 7.74
N ALA A 288 -29.02 -6.12 6.65
CA ALA A 288 -28.65 -5.28 5.49
C ALA A 288 -29.81 -4.88 4.54
N ARG A 289 -31.05 -5.36 4.76
CA ARG A 289 -32.20 -5.17 3.85
C ARG A 289 -32.87 -3.78 3.94
N SER A 290 -32.09 -2.72 4.16
CA SER A 290 -32.59 -1.36 4.41
C SER A 290 -32.45 -0.40 3.24
N THR A 291 -31.60 -0.68 2.24
CA THR A 291 -31.36 0.26 1.13
C THR A 291 -32.63 0.56 0.31
N PRO A 292 -32.82 1.80 -0.19
CA PRO A 292 -33.91 2.12 -1.11
C PRO A 292 -33.80 1.37 -2.45
N ALA A 293 -32.57 1.17 -2.95
CA ALA A 293 -32.28 0.45 -4.18
C ALA A 293 -32.84 -1.00 -4.17
N ALA A 294 -32.67 -1.74 -3.08
CA ALA A 294 -33.22 -3.10 -2.95
C ALA A 294 -34.76 -3.11 -3.04
N ARG A 295 -35.42 -2.10 -2.43
CA ARG A 295 -36.89 -1.94 -2.50
C ARG A 295 -37.36 -1.55 -3.90
N ALA A 296 -36.60 -0.73 -4.64
CA ALA A 296 -36.91 -0.41 -6.03
C ALA A 296 -36.78 -1.64 -6.95
N ALA A 297 -35.75 -2.47 -6.75
CA ALA A 297 -35.53 -3.69 -7.51
C ALA A 297 -36.62 -4.76 -7.28
N GLU A 298 -37.15 -4.89 -6.06
CA GLU A 298 -38.31 -5.76 -5.80
C GLU A 298 -39.59 -5.25 -6.48
N LEU A 299 -39.87 -3.93 -6.40
CA LEU A 299 -41.05 -3.32 -7.03
C LEU A 299 -41.06 -3.50 -8.56
N GLY A 300 -39.88 -3.47 -9.21
CA GLY A 300 -39.74 -3.71 -10.65
C GLY A 300 -40.12 -5.13 -11.10
N ARG A 301 -40.19 -6.13 -10.20
CA ARG A 301 -40.56 -7.52 -10.55
C ARG A 301 -42.04 -7.85 -10.36
N GLY A 302 -42.87 -6.90 -9.91
CA GLY A 302 -44.31 -7.08 -9.59
C GLY A 302 -45.26 -7.21 -10.79
N GLY A 303 -44.93 -8.01 -11.81
CA GLY A 303 -45.60 -7.99 -13.13
C GLY A 303 -46.05 -9.33 -13.72
N GLY A 304 -46.35 -10.36 -12.92
CA GLY A 304 -46.70 -11.70 -13.42
C GLY A 304 -47.92 -12.34 -12.73
N VAL A 305 -48.85 -12.88 -13.53
CA VAL A 305 -50.08 -13.55 -13.04
C VAL A 305 -49.79 -14.96 -12.53
N PRO A 306 -50.29 -15.37 -11.35
CA PRO A 306 -50.09 -16.73 -10.83
C PRO A 306 -51.04 -17.75 -11.50
N PRO A 307 -50.55 -18.89 -12.03
CA PRO A 307 -51.40 -19.93 -12.59
C PRO A 307 -52.04 -20.82 -11.50
N GLN A 308 -53.37 -20.94 -11.50
CA GLN A 308 -54.10 -21.89 -10.65
C GLN A 308 -54.29 -23.26 -11.33
N GLY A 309 -53.57 -24.28 -10.85
CA GLY A 309 -54.00 -25.68 -10.78
C GLY A 309 -54.37 -26.41 -12.09
N GLY A 310 -54.96 -27.61 -11.94
CA GLY A 310 -55.56 -28.38 -13.04
C GLY A 310 -54.80 -29.64 -13.47
N SER A 311 -55.12 -30.78 -12.82
CA SER A 311 -54.71 -32.11 -13.30
C SER A 311 -55.69 -32.65 -14.36
N ALA A 312 -55.19 -33.02 -15.54
CA ALA A 312 -55.91 -33.89 -16.48
C ALA A 312 -54.92 -34.65 -17.38
N ALA A 313 -55.31 -35.82 -17.88
CA ALA A 313 -54.57 -36.57 -18.89
C ALA A 313 -55.55 -37.09 -19.95
N SER A 314 -55.24 -36.89 -21.23
CA SER A 314 -55.83 -37.66 -22.33
C SER A 314 -54.96 -37.65 -23.57
N GLU A 315 -54.90 -38.85 -24.15
CA GLU A 315 -54.34 -39.28 -25.43
C GLU A 315 -54.56 -38.35 -26.63
N GLY A 316 -53.61 -38.38 -27.59
CA GLY A 316 -54.00 -38.75 -28.96
C GLY A 316 -53.71 -37.80 -30.15
N PHE A 317 -53.06 -38.38 -31.16
CA PHE A 317 -53.25 -38.12 -32.60
C PHE A 317 -52.62 -36.86 -33.29
N GLY A 318 -52.21 -37.06 -34.55
CA GLY A 318 -51.64 -36.08 -35.52
C GLY A 318 -51.26 -36.81 -36.82
N PRO A 319 -50.41 -36.26 -37.73
CA PRO A 319 -49.99 -34.88 -37.96
C PRO A 319 -50.79 -34.28 -39.17
N PRO A 320 -50.38 -34.20 -40.47
CA PRO A 320 -49.08 -34.19 -41.21
C PRO A 320 -48.87 -32.95 -42.15
N ASN A 321 -47.80 -32.98 -42.98
CA ASN A 321 -47.50 -32.18 -44.21
C ASN A 321 -47.05 -30.70 -44.07
N ALA A 322 -46.04 -30.19 -44.80
CA ALA A 322 -44.94 -30.83 -45.56
C ALA A 322 -43.83 -29.80 -45.95
N ASP A 323 -42.54 -30.20 -45.81
CA ASP A 323 -41.35 -29.99 -46.68
C ASP A 323 -40.94 -28.59 -47.25
N PRO A 324 -39.65 -28.34 -47.64
CA PRO A 324 -38.54 -29.28 -47.88
C PRO A 324 -37.16 -28.96 -47.24
N ALA A 325 -36.17 -29.83 -47.47
CA ALA A 325 -34.76 -29.78 -47.02
C ALA A 325 -33.82 -28.93 -47.94
N PRO A 326 -32.50 -28.76 -47.68
CA PRO A 326 -31.45 -29.83 -47.76
C PRO A 326 -30.25 -29.63 -46.77
N PRO A 327 -29.07 -30.29 -46.87
CA PRO A 327 -28.67 -31.50 -47.63
C PRO A 327 -28.16 -32.68 -46.74
N THR A 328 -27.70 -33.75 -47.38
CA THR A 328 -27.34 -35.06 -46.81
C THR A 328 -25.92 -35.19 -46.25
N GLY A 329 -25.76 -36.01 -45.21
CA GLY A 329 -24.51 -36.68 -44.82
C GLY A 329 -24.78 -38.16 -44.54
N GLU A 330 -24.01 -39.06 -45.17
CA GLU A 330 -24.29 -40.50 -45.22
C GLU A 330 -23.53 -41.29 -44.14
N PHE A 331 -24.24 -42.08 -43.33
CA PHE A 331 -23.64 -42.97 -42.32
C PHE A 331 -23.66 -44.43 -42.79
N GLY A 332 -22.47 -45.03 -42.92
CA GLY A 332 -22.30 -46.45 -43.24
C GLY A 332 -22.54 -47.39 -42.06
N PRO A 333 -22.62 -48.71 -42.30
CA PRO A 333 -22.83 -49.72 -41.26
C PRO A 333 -21.58 -49.92 -40.39
N TYR A 334 -21.81 -50.15 -39.09
CA TYR A 334 -20.79 -50.49 -38.09
C TYR A 334 -20.04 -51.79 -38.44
N THR A 335 -18.77 -51.87 -38.05
CA THR A 335 -17.93 -53.08 -38.12
C THR A 335 -17.34 -53.41 -36.74
N ASP A 336 -16.88 -54.63 -36.53
CA ASP A 336 -16.48 -55.15 -35.20
C ASP A 336 -15.22 -54.49 -34.56
N GLU A 337 -14.63 -53.45 -35.18
CA GLU A 337 -13.48 -52.73 -34.61
C GLU A 337 -13.86 -51.75 -33.48
N ASP A 338 -15.13 -51.31 -33.41
CA ASP A 338 -15.61 -50.34 -32.40
C ASP A 338 -15.62 -50.86 -30.94
N PHE A 339 -15.36 -52.16 -30.72
CA PHE A 339 -15.24 -52.74 -29.38
C PHE A 339 -13.80 -52.77 -28.81
N ALA A 340 -12.86 -52.06 -29.44
CA ALA A 340 -11.48 -51.90 -28.96
C ALA A 340 -11.37 -51.06 -27.68
N LYS A 341 -11.47 -51.71 -26.51
CA LYS A 341 -11.31 -51.08 -25.17
C LYS A 341 -10.06 -50.17 -25.10
N PRO A 342 -10.18 -48.89 -24.69
CA PRO A 342 -9.04 -47.98 -24.63
C PRO A 342 -8.03 -48.41 -23.56
N GLY A 343 -6.84 -48.84 -24.00
CA GLY A 343 -5.77 -49.29 -23.12
C GLY A 343 -5.23 -48.18 -22.21
N LYS A 344 -5.10 -48.46 -20.91
CA LYS A 344 -4.60 -47.52 -19.87
C LYS A 344 -3.15 -47.08 -20.16
N ARG A 345 -2.96 -46.00 -20.94
CA ARG A 345 -1.64 -45.45 -21.28
C ARG A 345 -0.98 -44.73 -20.09
N LYS A 346 0.25 -45.12 -19.75
CA LYS A 346 1.04 -44.67 -18.58
C LYS A 346 1.38 -43.16 -18.49
N GLY A 347 1.07 -42.36 -19.51
CA GLY A 347 1.55 -40.98 -19.65
C GLY A 347 1.06 -39.97 -18.59
N ARG A 348 -0.08 -40.22 -17.92
CA ARG A 348 -0.66 -39.27 -16.94
C ARG A 348 0.16 -39.18 -15.64
N TRP A 349 0.91 -40.22 -15.28
CA TRP A 349 1.79 -40.20 -14.09
C TRP A 349 3.07 -39.40 -14.34
N LEU A 350 3.74 -39.59 -15.49
CA LEU A 350 4.95 -38.84 -15.84
C LEU A 350 4.69 -37.32 -15.93
N LYS A 351 3.53 -36.89 -16.44
CA LYS A 351 3.16 -35.47 -16.42
C LYS A 351 3.00 -34.94 -14.99
N ARG A 352 2.39 -35.71 -14.07
CA ARG A 352 2.27 -35.31 -12.65
C ARG A 352 3.62 -35.26 -11.93
N SER A 353 4.51 -36.23 -12.14
CA SER A 353 5.85 -36.19 -11.54
C SER A 353 6.70 -35.02 -12.07
N LEU A 354 6.52 -34.64 -13.34
CA LEU A 354 7.22 -33.49 -13.92
C LEU A 354 6.73 -32.15 -13.34
N TRP A 355 5.42 -31.98 -13.13
CA TRP A 355 4.87 -30.81 -12.43
C TRP A 355 5.32 -30.73 -10.96
N ILE A 356 5.36 -31.86 -10.25
CA ILE A 356 5.87 -31.91 -8.86
C ILE A 356 7.37 -31.58 -8.82
N ALA A 357 8.16 -32.10 -9.76
CA ALA A 357 9.58 -31.76 -9.86
C ALA A 357 9.81 -30.27 -10.19
N LEU A 358 8.98 -29.67 -11.04
CA LEU A 358 9.03 -28.24 -11.34
C LEU A 358 8.66 -27.39 -10.12
N ALA A 359 7.60 -27.73 -9.39
CA ALA A 359 7.21 -27.04 -8.15
C ALA A 359 8.31 -27.12 -7.08
N LEU A 360 8.94 -28.29 -6.90
CA LEU A 360 10.08 -28.46 -6.00
C LEU A 360 11.32 -27.68 -6.46
N ALA A 361 11.56 -27.56 -7.77
CA ALA A 361 12.64 -26.75 -8.31
C ALA A 361 12.42 -25.25 -8.13
N VAL A 362 11.16 -24.77 -8.27
CA VAL A 362 10.79 -23.37 -7.99
C VAL A 362 10.89 -23.07 -6.50
N ALA A 363 10.35 -23.92 -5.63
CA ALA A 363 10.45 -23.75 -4.18
C ALA A 363 11.91 -23.79 -3.69
N GLY A 364 12.71 -24.75 -4.18
CA GLY A 364 14.14 -24.83 -3.90
C GLY A 364 14.92 -23.63 -4.45
N GLY A 365 14.54 -23.12 -5.62
CA GLY A 365 15.10 -21.90 -6.22
C GLY A 365 14.79 -20.64 -5.41
N GLY A 366 13.56 -20.51 -4.91
CA GLY A 366 13.14 -19.42 -4.02
C GLY A 366 13.87 -19.46 -2.66
N LEU A 367 13.94 -20.64 -2.03
CA LEU A 367 14.69 -20.85 -0.79
C LEU A 367 16.20 -20.55 -0.97
N TYR A 368 16.80 -21.00 -2.08
CA TYR A 368 18.19 -20.70 -2.41
C TYR A 368 18.41 -19.21 -2.73
N GLY A 369 17.46 -18.55 -3.40
CA GLY A 369 17.47 -17.12 -3.67
C GLY A 369 17.44 -16.29 -2.38
N GLY A 370 16.50 -16.58 -1.49
CA GLY A 370 16.39 -15.95 -0.17
C GLY A 370 17.64 -16.18 0.68
N TYR A 371 18.14 -17.42 0.76
CA TYR A 371 19.38 -17.73 1.47
C TYR A 371 20.61 -17.02 0.88
N ARG A 372 20.69 -16.90 -0.45
CA ARG A 372 21.77 -16.15 -1.12
C ARG A 372 21.67 -14.64 -0.83
N TRP A 373 20.47 -14.09 -0.76
CA TRP A 373 20.22 -12.68 -0.44
C TRP A 373 20.54 -12.36 1.03
N THR A 374 20.19 -13.22 2.00
CA THR A 374 20.62 -12.99 3.39
C THR A 374 22.14 -13.03 3.52
N GLN A 375 22.83 -13.91 2.78
CA GLN A 375 24.31 -13.96 2.76
C GLN A 375 24.98 -12.73 2.10
N THR A 376 24.25 -11.83 1.44
CA THR A 376 24.80 -10.54 0.96
C THR A 376 24.68 -9.39 1.97
N GLN A 377 23.89 -9.55 3.03
CA GLN A 377 23.71 -8.51 4.06
C GLN A 377 24.83 -8.53 5.10
N TYR A 378 25.18 -7.36 5.62
CA TYR A 378 26.10 -7.18 6.74
C TYR A 378 25.46 -6.32 7.82
N TYR A 379 25.85 -6.49 9.08
CA TYR A 379 25.48 -5.54 10.14
C TYR A 379 26.57 -5.45 11.21
N VAL A 380 26.68 -4.28 11.82
CA VAL A 380 27.58 -4.04 12.96
C VAL A 380 26.75 -4.07 14.24
N GLY A 381 27.24 -4.77 15.26
CA GLY A 381 26.50 -4.95 16.51
C GLY A 381 27.37 -5.25 17.72
N ALA A 382 26.77 -5.14 18.90
CA ALA A 382 27.38 -5.51 20.17
C ALA A 382 27.55 -7.03 20.29
N ASN A 383 28.77 -7.47 20.61
CA ASN A 383 29.14 -8.83 20.95
C ASN A 383 29.65 -8.83 22.40
N GLU A 384 28.78 -9.17 23.34
CA GLU A 384 29.02 -9.02 24.79
C GLU A 384 29.46 -7.60 25.19
N ASP A 385 30.76 -7.36 25.39
CA ASP A 385 31.34 -6.07 25.83
C ASP A 385 32.05 -5.29 24.70
N HIS A 386 32.16 -5.84 23.49
CA HIS A 386 32.84 -5.22 22.33
C HIS A 386 31.99 -5.21 21.07
N VAL A 387 32.54 -4.75 19.95
CA VAL A 387 31.84 -4.64 18.66
C VAL A 387 32.24 -5.80 17.72
N ALA A 388 31.29 -6.32 16.96
CA ALA A 388 31.55 -7.34 15.93
C ALA A 388 30.85 -7.00 14.60
N LEU A 389 31.44 -7.49 13.52
CA LEU A 389 30.85 -7.49 12.18
C LEU A 389 30.16 -8.84 11.94
N TYR A 390 28.86 -8.80 11.70
CA TYR A 390 28.07 -9.95 11.32
C TYR A 390 27.77 -9.92 9.83
N ARG A 391 27.71 -11.11 9.21
CA ARG A 391 27.17 -11.32 7.86
C ARG A 391 25.94 -12.21 7.93
N GLY A 392 24.87 -11.82 7.27
CA GLY A 392 23.53 -12.39 7.45
C GLY A 392 22.55 -11.37 8.01
N ILE A 393 21.44 -11.86 8.57
CA ILE A 393 20.40 -11.03 9.21
C ILE A 393 20.28 -11.33 10.70
N ASN A 394 19.96 -10.32 11.50
CA ASN A 394 19.81 -10.43 12.95
C ASN A 394 18.45 -11.07 13.36
N GLN A 395 18.16 -12.25 12.80
CA GLN A 395 16.96 -13.03 13.08
C GLN A 395 17.31 -14.51 13.29
N GLU A 396 16.52 -15.19 14.11
CA GLU A 396 16.60 -16.62 14.36
C GLU A 396 15.35 -17.29 13.80
N LEU A 397 15.52 -18.18 12.83
CA LEU A 397 14.43 -18.87 12.15
C LEU A 397 14.50 -20.37 12.47
N ALA A 398 13.45 -20.91 13.09
CA ALA A 398 13.36 -22.32 13.49
C ALA A 398 14.58 -22.84 14.30
N GLY A 399 15.14 -22.00 15.19
CA GLY A 399 16.31 -22.35 16.02
C GLY A 399 17.66 -22.23 15.30
N VAL A 400 17.68 -21.69 14.08
CA VAL A 400 18.91 -21.42 13.32
C VAL A 400 19.15 -19.92 13.24
N LYS A 401 20.30 -19.48 13.79
CA LYS A 401 20.77 -18.10 13.64
C LYS A 401 21.14 -17.85 12.18
N LEU A 402 20.49 -16.87 11.54
CA LEU A 402 20.72 -16.54 10.12
C LEU A 402 21.87 -15.53 9.91
N HIS A 403 22.76 -15.43 10.90
CA HIS A 403 23.97 -14.62 10.89
C HIS A 403 25.20 -15.43 11.33
N LYS A 404 26.37 -14.98 10.88
CA LYS A 404 27.67 -15.44 11.38
C LYS A 404 28.58 -14.23 11.59
N VAL A 405 29.38 -14.23 12.65
CA VAL A 405 30.50 -13.29 12.81
C VAL A 405 31.46 -13.45 11.63
N ASP A 406 31.70 -12.37 10.89
CA ASP A 406 32.64 -12.29 9.77
C ASP A 406 34.02 -11.83 10.27
N GLN A 407 34.04 -10.80 11.13
CA GLN A 407 35.18 -10.24 11.84
C GLN A 407 34.73 -9.80 13.25
N ASP A 408 35.59 -9.97 14.25
CA ASP A 408 35.33 -9.64 15.67
C ASP A 408 36.37 -8.60 16.11
N HIS A 409 35.94 -7.52 16.78
CA HIS A 409 36.77 -6.35 17.08
C HIS A 409 36.85 -6.08 18.59
N PRO A 410 37.55 -6.93 19.36
CA PRO A 410 37.71 -6.78 20.82
C PRO A 410 38.47 -5.51 21.24
N GLU A 411 39.15 -4.84 20.32
CA GLU A 411 39.75 -3.52 20.54
C GLU A 411 38.70 -2.40 20.71
N ILE A 412 37.50 -2.55 20.14
CA ILE A 412 36.40 -1.57 20.21
C ILE A 412 35.49 -1.92 21.39
N GLU A 413 35.96 -1.64 22.61
CA GLU A 413 35.19 -1.88 23.84
C GLU A 413 33.98 -0.91 23.93
N LEU A 414 32.76 -1.45 24.06
CA LEU A 414 31.50 -0.67 24.05
C LEU A 414 31.48 0.44 25.11
N LYS A 415 32.16 0.23 26.24
CA LYS A 415 32.23 1.19 27.36
C LYS A 415 32.93 2.51 27.04
N TYR A 416 33.72 2.58 25.96
CA TYR A 416 34.37 3.81 25.49
C TYR A 416 33.61 4.50 24.34
N LEU A 417 32.48 3.95 23.89
CA LEU A 417 31.64 4.56 22.86
C LEU A 417 30.56 5.48 23.45
N ALA A 418 30.10 6.45 22.66
CA ALA A 418 29.08 7.40 23.10
C ALA A 418 27.77 6.68 23.48
N GLY A 419 27.05 7.20 24.48
CA GLY A 419 25.80 6.58 24.97
C GLY A 419 24.74 6.33 23.89
N PHE A 420 24.71 7.16 22.84
CA PHE A 420 23.86 6.94 21.66
C PHE A 420 24.33 5.73 20.82
N GLN A 421 25.61 5.68 20.47
CA GLN A 421 26.22 4.56 19.72
C GLN A 421 26.11 3.24 20.48
N ARG A 422 26.28 3.26 21.82
CA ARG A 422 26.03 2.10 22.70
C ARG A 422 24.59 1.56 22.61
N LYS A 423 23.61 2.41 22.29
CA LYS A 423 22.22 1.99 22.04
C LYS A 423 22.07 1.46 20.61
N GLU A 424 22.55 2.22 19.62
CA GLU A 424 22.51 1.91 18.19
C GLU A 424 23.13 0.52 17.88
N LEU A 425 24.28 0.21 18.49
CA LEU A 425 24.97 -1.07 18.35
C LEU A 425 24.27 -2.25 19.05
N ARG A 426 23.39 -1.99 20.03
CA ARG A 426 22.52 -3.01 20.65
C ARG A 426 21.24 -3.23 19.85
N GLU A 427 20.75 -2.20 19.18
CA GLU A 427 19.61 -2.27 18.23
C GLU A 427 20.07 -2.82 16.85
N THR A 428 21.39 -2.86 16.61
CA THR A 428 22.13 -3.35 15.44
C THR A 428 22.00 -2.51 14.17
N ILE A 429 23.13 -2.20 13.54
CA ILE A 429 23.22 -1.27 12.41
C ILE A 429 23.41 -2.07 11.11
N ALA A 430 22.34 -2.19 10.32
CA ALA A 430 22.36 -2.87 9.03
C ALA A 430 23.12 -2.06 7.97
N MET A 431 23.94 -2.75 7.17
CA MET A 431 24.81 -2.16 6.14
C MET A 431 24.65 -2.92 4.82
N ASN A 432 24.60 -2.18 3.72
CA ASN A 432 24.38 -2.70 2.37
C ASN A 432 25.67 -3.27 1.75
N SER A 433 26.85 -2.95 2.31
CA SER A 433 28.12 -3.51 1.85
C SER A 433 29.14 -3.75 2.96
N ARG A 434 30.11 -4.64 2.69
CA ARG A 434 31.23 -4.95 3.59
C ARG A 434 32.18 -3.77 3.78
N ASP A 435 32.31 -2.89 2.79
CA ASP A 435 33.25 -1.77 2.83
C ASP A 435 32.65 -0.55 3.55
N GLU A 436 31.33 -0.34 3.43
CA GLU A 436 30.54 0.56 4.29
C GLU A 436 30.61 0.12 5.77
N ALA A 437 30.42 -1.18 6.03
CA ALA A 437 30.54 -1.73 7.38
C ALA A 437 31.97 -1.60 7.95
N ARG A 438 33.02 -1.75 7.12
CA ARG A 438 34.41 -1.48 7.54
C ARG A 438 34.63 -0.01 7.86
N ALA A 439 34.18 0.91 7.01
CA ALA A 439 34.30 2.34 7.27
C ALA A 439 33.64 2.76 8.59
N LYS A 440 32.51 2.13 8.97
CA LYS A 440 31.87 2.34 10.28
C LYS A 440 32.67 1.77 11.44
N LEU A 441 33.35 0.63 11.26
CA LEU A 441 34.27 0.07 12.27
C LEU A 441 35.52 0.93 12.45
N ASP A 442 36.08 1.47 11.37
CA ASP A 442 37.22 2.41 11.40
C ASP A 442 36.84 3.71 12.16
N GLU A 443 35.62 4.23 11.96
CA GLU A 443 35.06 5.37 12.70
C GLU A 443 34.92 5.07 14.21
N LEU A 444 34.27 3.95 14.55
CA LEU A 444 34.03 3.53 15.94
C LEU A 444 35.36 3.23 16.67
N SER A 445 36.33 2.63 15.99
CA SER A 445 37.66 2.36 16.51
C SER A 445 38.38 3.67 16.88
N ALA A 446 38.50 4.60 15.94
CA ALA A 446 39.15 5.89 16.15
C ALA A 446 38.49 6.73 17.28
N GLN A 447 37.16 6.63 17.44
CA GLN A 447 36.48 7.25 18.56
C GLN A 447 36.77 6.54 19.89
N SER A 448 36.74 5.21 19.92
CA SER A 448 37.01 4.42 21.14
C SER A 448 38.42 4.64 21.68
N GLU A 449 39.44 4.76 20.81
CA GLU A 449 40.82 5.09 21.20
C GLU A 449 40.90 6.46 21.88
N VAL A 450 40.29 7.49 21.28
CA VAL A 450 40.28 8.86 21.85
C VAL A 450 39.56 8.88 23.20
N CYS A 451 38.41 8.21 23.31
CA CYS A 451 37.65 8.17 24.56
C CYS A 451 38.35 7.34 25.66
N LYS A 452 39.12 6.31 25.29
CA LYS A 452 39.98 5.56 26.21
C LYS A 452 41.10 6.42 26.78
N ILE A 453 41.82 7.18 25.93
CA ILE A 453 42.85 8.14 26.36
C ILE A 453 42.25 9.20 27.30
N VAL A 454 41.08 9.76 26.99
CA VAL A 454 40.39 10.75 27.83
C VAL A 454 39.95 10.16 29.19
N ALA A 455 39.54 8.89 29.23
CA ALA A 455 39.20 8.20 30.47
C ALA A 455 40.44 7.92 31.34
N GLU A 456 41.55 7.48 30.74
CA GLU A 456 42.82 7.25 31.42
C GLU A 456 43.41 8.55 31.99
N GLN A 457 43.36 9.65 31.24
CA GLN A 457 43.75 10.97 31.72
C GLN A 457 42.92 11.41 32.94
N LYS A 458 41.59 11.26 32.89
CA LYS A 458 40.70 11.58 34.04
C LYS A 458 41.04 10.74 35.28
N ASN A 459 41.31 9.45 35.12
CA ASN A 459 41.70 8.58 36.23
C ASN A 459 43.07 8.95 36.82
N SER A 460 44.02 9.38 35.99
CA SER A 460 45.35 9.83 36.44
C SER A 460 45.33 11.15 37.23
N GLY A 461 44.32 12.00 37.03
CA GLY A 461 44.14 13.28 37.74
C GLY A 461 43.40 13.18 39.07
N GLY A 462 43.00 11.99 39.50
CA GLY A 462 42.06 11.78 40.62
C GLY A 462 42.63 11.78 42.04
N SER A 463 43.90 12.13 42.25
CA SER A 463 44.57 12.01 43.56
C SER A 463 45.15 13.33 44.08
N GLY A 464 44.40 14.01 44.96
CA GLY A 464 44.77 15.27 45.62
C GLY A 464 43.92 16.46 45.11
N ASP A 465 43.36 17.33 45.95
CA ASP A 465 43.35 17.35 47.42
C ASP A 465 42.06 18.03 47.94
N SER A 466 41.68 17.79 49.19
CA SER A 466 40.49 18.34 49.83
C SER A 466 40.84 19.49 50.78
N GLY A 467 40.51 20.74 50.39
CA GLY A 467 40.81 21.96 51.15
C GLY A 467 39.57 22.80 51.48
N ASP A 468 39.49 23.26 52.73
CA ASP A 468 38.42 24.10 53.31
C ASP A 468 38.74 25.62 53.24
N SER A 469 37.73 26.46 53.55
CA SER A 469 37.74 27.93 53.66
C SER A 469 37.83 28.77 52.36
N GLY A 470 37.29 30.00 52.29
CA GLY A 470 36.36 30.66 53.23
C GLY A 470 36.21 32.19 53.08
N ASP A 471 34.96 32.65 52.88
CA ASP A 471 34.38 33.98 53.21
C ASP A 471 34.91 35.30 52.52
N LYS A 472 33.99 36.27 52.39
CA LYS A 472 34.11 37.71 51.99
C LYS A 472 34.27 38.07 50.50
N ASP A 473 33.91 39.27 50.02
CA ASP A 473 32.90 40.32 50.37
C ASP A 473 33.05 41.49 49.36
N LYS A 474 31.98 42.30 49.13
CA LYS A 474 31.87 43.48 48.21
C LYS A 474 31.92 43.12 46.72
N GLY A 475 31.30 43.86 45.79
CA GLY A 475 30.62 45.18 45.81
C GLY A 475 31.04 45.98 44.54
N ASP A 476 30.26 46.87 43.91
CA ASP A 476 28.99 47.54 44.29
C ASP A 476 28.16 47.97 43.03
N LYS A 477 26.91 48.39 43.25
CA LYS A 477 25.88 49.01 42.34
C LYS A 477 26.23 49.44 40.90
N SER A 478 25.29 49.19 39.97
CA SER A 478 24.43 50.22 39.26
C SER A 478 23.47 49.53 38.25
N LYS A 479 22.13 49.69 38.32
CA LYS A 479 21.24 50.75 37.71
C LYS A 479 21.19 50.73 36.18
N ASP A 480 20.06 50.89 35.46
CA ASP A 480 18.58 50.92 35.67
C ASP A 480 17.96 50.46 34.30
N SER A 481 16.68 50.12 34.02
CA SER A 481 15.35 50.17 34.67
C SER A 481 14.74 48.75 34.80
N GLY A 482 13.45 48.35 34.64
CA GLY A 482 12.12 48.93 34.32
C GLY A 482 11.64 48.59 32.90
N ASP A 483 10.49 47.92 32.64
CA ASP A 483 9.33 47.50 33.48
C ASP A 483 8.96 46.01 33.19
N GLY A 484 8.04 45.26 33.84
CA GLY A 484 6.90 45.55 34.73
C GLY A 484 5.57 45.53 33.93
N ALA A 485 4.49 44.80 34.25
CA ALA A 485 4.12 43.78 35.27
C ALA A 485 2.99 42.88 34.66
N GLY A 486 2.35 41.87 35.27
CA GLY A 486 2.34 41.20 36.58
C GLY A 486 1.66 39.81 36.43
N ASP A 487 1.79 38.83 37.33
CA ASP A 487 1.17 38.70 38.67
C ASP A 487 -0.35 38.33 38.60
N SER A 488 -0.93 37.38 39.37
CA SER A 488 -0.47 36.63 40.56
C SER A 488 -1.12 35.23 40.76
N GLU A 489 -0.41 34.36 41.49
CA GLU A 489 -0.86 33.37 42.50
C GLU A 489 -2.00 32.29 42.30
N LYS A 490 -1.59 31.02 42.50
CA LYS A 490 -2.24 29.96 43.35
C LYS A 490 -3.63 29.40 42.91
N LYS A 491 -4.08 28.19 43.31
CA LYS A 491 -3.65 27.28 44.40
C LYS A 491 -4.02 25.80 44.12
N ARG A 492 -3.15 24.89 44.57
CA ARG A 492 -3.29 23.43 44.84
C ARG A 492 -4.67 22.74 44.66
N LYS A 493 -4.60 21.49 44.18
CA LYS A 493 -5.16 20.32 44.89
C LYS A 493 -4.25 19.09 44.72
N ASP A 494 -4.36 18.16 45.65
CA ASP A 494 -3.51 16.96 45.79
C ASP A 494 -4.33 15.67 45.49
N GLU A 495 -3.75 14.50 45.81
CA GLU A 495 -4.28 13.11 45.74
C GLU A 495 -3.95 12.36 44.43
N GLN A 496 -2.95 11.45 44.39
CA GLN A 496 -2.76 10.17 45.10
C GLN A 496 -3.45 8.97 44.42
N ASN A 497 -2.66 8.11 43.77
CA ASN A 497 -2.63 6.68 44.12
C ASN A 497 -1.31 6.02 43.69
N ALA A 498 -0.95 4.91 44.35
CA ALA A 498 0.31 4.17 44.17
C ALA A 498 0.03 2.72 43.70
N PRO A 499 1.01 2.00 43.13
CA PRO A 499 0.78 0.69 42.51
C PRO A 499 0.66 -0.46 43.52
N GLY A 500 -0.02 -1.53 43.11
CA GLY A 500 -0.05 -2.81 43.83
C GLY A 500 0.95 -3.81 43.26
N ASP A 501 1.86 -4.30 44.10
CA ASP A 501 2.78 -5.41 43.81
C ASP A 501 2.07 -6.76 44.00
N ALA A 502 2.48 -7.77 43.23
CA ALA A 502 1.97 -9.14 43.28
C ALA A 502 3.07 -10.15 42.90
N THR A 503 4.03 -10.35 43.81
CA THR A 503 5.10 -11.34 43.66
C THR A 503 4.60 -12.79 43.78
N THR A 504 5.13 -13.75 42.99
CA THR A 504 5.70 -15.07 43.42
C THR A 504 5.75 -16.11 42.28
N GLY A 505 6.71 -17.04 42.36
CA GLY A 505 6.75 -18.27 41.54
C GLY A 505 7.67 -18.20 40.29
N GLY A 506 8.89 -18.77 40.29
CA GLY A 506 9.62 -19.40 41.40
C GLY A 506 9.95 -20.89 41.24
N THR A 507 10.35 -21.36 40.05
CA THR A 507 10.96 -22.69 39.85
C THR A 507 12.22 -22.60 39.01
N GLY A 508 13.37 -22.94 39.60
CA GLY A 508 14.63 -23.10 38.87
C GLY A 508 15.11 -24.56 38.86
N THR A 509 15.72 -24.98 37.75
CA THR A 509 16.44 -26.27 37.65
C THR A 509 17.79 -26.02 37.00
N GLY A 510 18.84 -25.96 37.82
CA GLY A 510 20.22 -25.92 37.34
C GLY A 510 20.84 -27.32 37.28
N THR A 511 21.64 -27.59 36.26
CA THR A 511 22.51 -28.76 36.17
C THR A 511 23.90 -28.35 35.71
N ALA A 512 24.93 -28.84 36.40
CA ALA A 512 26.30 -28.82 35.89
C ALA A 512 26.39 -29.60 34.56
N GLY A 513 27.36 -29.36 33.68
CA GLY A 513 28.64 -28.70 33.89
C GLY A 513 29.75 -29.74 33.86
N VAL A 514 30.34 -29.94 32.69
CA VAL A 514 31.49 -30.81 32.43
C VAL A 514 32.45 -30.03 31.53
N GLY A 515 33.71 -29.93 31.95
CA GLY A 515 34.78 -29.41 31.11
C GLY A 515 35.70 -30.56 30.67
N GLU A 516 36.22 -30.49 29.44
CA GLU A 516 37.20 -31.43 28.94
C GLU A 516 38.32 -30.68 28.21
N ALA A 517 39.58 -30.99 28.55
CA ALA A 517 40.75 -30.29 28.04
C ALA A 517 41.47 -31.15 26.97
N GLY A 518 41.34 -30.76 25.70
CA GLY A 518 41.99 -31.43 24.56
C GLY A 518 43.32 -30.77 24.16
N ASN A 519 44.44 -31.46 24.34
CA ASN A 519 45.78 -30.97 24.02
C ASN A 519 46.09 -31.11 22.51
N GLY A 520 46.78 -30.14 21.91
CA GLY A 520 47.14 -30.12 20.48
C GLY A 520 48.45 -29.37 20.21
N VAL A 521 49.42 -30.05 19.58
CA VAL A 521 50.83 -29.59 19.47
C VAL A 521 51.26 -29.39 18.02
N GLY A 522 52.02 -28.30 17.76
CA GLY A 522 52.80 -28.10 16.53
C GLY A 522 52.66 -26.69 15.92
N THR A 523 53.64 -26.11 15.23
CA THR A 523 55.04 -26.52 14.96
C THR A 523 55.90 -25.26 14.70
N VAL A 524 57.23 -25.37 14.88
CA VAL A 524 58.20 -24.24 14.83
C VAL A 524 58.67 -23.86 13.42
N ALA A 525 58.76 -22.55 13.15
CA ALA A 525 59.74 -21.90 12.26
C ALA A 525 59.98 -20.48 12.82
N HIS A 526 61.19 -20.06 13.22
CA HIS A 526 62.27 -19.55 12.37
C HIS A 526 61.77 -18.51 11.34
N THR A 527 62.25 -17.27 11.33
CA THR A 527 63.68 -16.88 11.37
C THR A 527 64.06 -15.86 12.45
N ALA A 528 65.37 -15.68 12.66
CA ALA A 528 65.94 -14.65 13.53
C ALA A 528 66.78 -13.65 12.70
N PHE A 529 66.96 -12.44 13.22
CA PHE A 529 68.09 -11.58 12.86
C PHE A 529 68.66 -10.96 14.15
N THR A 530 69.98 -10.85 14.24
CA THR A 530 70.69 -10.76 15.53
C THR A 530 71.75 -9.66 15.55
N SER A 531 71.84 -8.91 16.66
CA SER A 531 72.97 -8.07 17.11
C SER A 531 73.43 -6.94 16.18
N GLY A 532 73.96 -5.81 16.64
CA GLY A 532 74.37 -5.33 17.97
C GLY A 532 75.18 -4.02 17.77
N SER A 533 75.98 -3.48 18.68
CA SER A 533 76.13 -3.63 20.14
C SER A 533 77.20 -2.62 20.60
N THR A 534 76.89 -1.69 21.50
CA THR A 534 77.91 -0.90 22.23
C THR A 534 77.45 -0.59 23.64
N ASN A 535 78.26 -0.97 24.62
CA ASN A 535 78.16 -0.50 26.01
C ASN A 535 78.64 0.97 26.11
N ASP A 536 78.67 1.66 27.26
CA ASP A 536 78.48 1.27 28.67
C ASP A 536 78.09 2.51 29.52
N THR A 537 78.04 2.31 30.84
CA THR A 537 78.01 3.31 31.94
C THR A 537 76.65 3.49 32.60
N THR A 538 76.62 3.16 33.90
CA THR A 538 75.51 3.39 34.83
C THR A 538 75.51 4.81 35.37
N ASP A 539 74.34 5.45 35.42
CA ASP A 539 74.06 6.51 36.40
C ASP A 539 72.59 6.47 36.82
N ALA A 540 72.31 6.80 38.08
CA ALA A 540 70.98 6.64 38.67
C ALA A 540 70.24 7.98 38.77
N ALA A 541 69.21 8.20 37.94
CA ALA A 541 68.41 9.41 37.98
C ALA A 541 66.91 9.16 37.73
N SER A 542 66.08 9.64 38.67
CA SER A 542 64.70 10.11 38.54
C SER A 542 63.92 9.72 37.26
N SER A 543 62.98 8.79 37.38
CA SER A 543 61.94 8.56 36.38
C SER A 543 60.96 9.74 36.30
N THR A 544 61.17 10.66 35.36
CA THR A 544 60.14 11.61 34.93
C THR A 544 59.02 10.87 34.18
N PRO A 545 57.73 11.19 34.40
CA PRO A 545 56.67 10.67 33.57
C PRO A 545 56.82 11.19 32.13
N SER A 546 56.62 10.31 31.14
CA SER A 546 56.52 10.73 29.74
C SER A 546 55.35 11.71 29.57
N PRO A 547 55.46 12.72 28.70
CA PRO A 547 54.33 13.62 28.42
C PRO A 547 53.17 12.82 27.81
N SER A 548 51.96 13.04 28.32
CA SER A 548 50.73 12.54 27.72
C SER A 548 50.63 12.99 26.26
N PRO A 549 50.15 12.15 25.33
CA PRO A 549 50.05 12.52 23.92
C PRO A 549 49.07 13.69 23.75
N GLU A 550 49.52 14.77 23.11
CA GLU A 550 48.65 15.89 22.75
C GLU A 550 47.67 15.45 21.66
N LEU A 551 46.37 15.63 21.91
CA LEU A 551 45.31 15.30 20.96
C LEU A 551 45.33 16.28 19.79
N SER A 552 45.39 15.77 18.56
CA SER A 552 45.24 16.60 17.36
C SER A 552 43.85 17.24 17.27
N GLU A 553 43.68 18.30 16.46
CA GLU A 553 42.41 19.05 16.37
C GLU A 553 41.18 18.17 16.13
N LYS A 554 41.30 17.15 15.26
CA LYS A 554 40.23 16.16 14.99
C LYS A 554 39.93 15.28 16.22
N GLN A 555 40.95 14.89 16.97
CA GLN A 555 40.79 14.11 18.20
C GLN A 555 40.18 14.96 19.33
N GLN A 556 40.48 16.27 19.37
CA GLN A 556 39.83 17.20 20.30
C GLN A 556 38.34 17.41 20.00
N GLU A 557 37.90 17.22 18.75
CA GLU A 557 36.49 17.23 18.38
C GLU A 557 35.78 15.94 18.81
N LEU A 558 36.37 14.77 18.52
CA LEU A 558 35.87 13.47 18.99
C LEU A 558 35.83 13.37 20.53
N ALA A 559 36.83 13.93 21.23
CA ALA A 559 36.91 13.94 22.69
C ALA A 559 35.70 14.60 23.38
N LYS A 560 35.00 15.53 22.71
CA LYS A 560 33.76 16.17 23.20
C LYS A 560 32.57 15.22 23.21
N GLN A 561 32.60 14.16 22.40
CA GLN A 561 31.52 13.17 22.26
C GLN A 561 31.69 11.99 23.23
N CYS A 562 32.81 11.91 23.95
CA CYS A 562 33.12 10.86 24.91
C CYS A 562 32.29 10.98 26.19
N THR A 563 31.08 10.41 26.18
CA THR A 563 30.38 10.05 27.43
C THR A 563 31.26 9.12 28.25
N GLY A 564 31.37 9.33 29.56
CA GLY A 564 32.03 8.37 30.44
C GLY A 564 31.35 6.99 30.45
N PRO A 565 32.03 5.95 30.96
CA PRO A 565 31.49 4.60 31.05
C PRO A 565 30.16 4.58 31.81
#